data_AF-A0A3D4DVU4-F1
#
_entry.id   AF-A0A3D4DVU4-F1
#
_cell.length_a   1.000
_cell.length_b   1.000
_cell.length_c   1.000
_cell.angle_alpha   90.00
_cell.angle_beta   90.00
_cell.angle_gamma   90.00
#
_symmetry.space_group_name_H-M   'P 1'
#
loop_
_entity.id
_entity.type
_entity.pdbx_description
1 polymer ?
#
loop_
_entity_poly.entity_id
_entity_poly.type
_entity_poly.pdbx_seq_one_letter_code
_entity_poly.pdbx_strand_id
1 'polypeptide(L)'
;MIAIHARADIRLAEEYKAAQDRGEVAAVGGVSGKTNVHAEDIDKPATTAELGIDRRDISEGRKLKETEEADPGVINRGLLKVGAEVTT
;
A
#
# COMPACT_ATOMS: atom_id res chain seq x y z
N MET A 1 -3.21 4.99 18.11
CA MET A 1 -2.91 4.08 17.00
C MET A 1 -1.39 3.93 16.95
N ILE A 2 -0.87 2.81 17.47
CA ILE A 2 0.53 2.65 17.93
C ILE A 2 1.40 2.29 16.71
N ALA A 3 2.64 2.79 16.61
CA ALA A 3 3.55 2.73 15.45
C ALA A 3 3.59 1.42 14.62
N ILE A 4 3.23 0.30 15.22
CA ILE A 4 3.04 -1.00 14.56
C ILE A 4 2.02 -0.92 13.42
N HIS A 5 0.89 -0.24 13.61
CA HIS A 5 -0.16 -0.13 12.58
C HIS A 5 0.36 0.65 11.35
N ALA A 6 1.02 1.79 11.57
CA ALA A 6 1.62 2.56 10.47
C ALA A 6 2.67 1.75 9.69
N ARG A 7 3.47 0.92 10.38
CA ARG A 7 4.40 0.00 9.72
C ARG A 7 3.70 -1.11 8.95
N ALA A 8 2.59 -1.61 9.45
CA ALA A 8 1.77 -2.60 8.76
C ALA A 8 1.21 -2.02 7.44
N ASP A 9 0.71 -0.79 7.47
CA ASP A 9 0.17 -0.12 6.28
C ASP A 9 1.26 0.14 5.24
N ILE A 10 2.44 0.62 5.67
CA ILE A 10 3.61 0.79 4.79
C ILE A 10 3.96 -0.55 4.15
N ARG A 11 4.03 -1.62 4.95
CA ARG A 11 4.39 -2.95 4.46
C ARG A 11 3.37 -3.49 3.47
N LEU A 12 2.08 -3.30 3.75
CA LEU A 12 0.98 -3.66 2.85
C LEU A 12 1.13 -2.95 1.51
N ALA A 13 1.38 -1.64 1.51
CA ALA A 13 1.54 -0.86 0.30
C ALA A 13 2.75 -1.28 -0.55
N GLU A 14 3.88 -1.62 0.10
CA GLU A 14 5.08 -2.11 -0.57
C GLU A 14 4.89 -3.49 -1.20
N GLU A 15 4.30 -4.43 -0.46
CA GLU A 15 4.01 -5.77 -0.98
C GLU A 15 2.99 -5.73 -2.11
N TYR A 16 1.95 -4.91 -1.96
CA TYR A 16 0.97 -4.72 -3.01
C TYR A 16 1.62 -4.16 -4.28
N LYS A 17 2.53 -3.18 -4.16
CA LYS A 17 3.28 -2.67 -5.31
C LYS A 17 4.21 -3.73 -5.90
N ALA A 18 4.92 -4.50 -5.09
CA ALA A 18 5.79 -5.57 -5.57
C ALA A 18 4.99 -6.65 -6.32
N ALA A 19 3.79 -7.00 -5.84
CA ALA A 19 2.88 -7.92 -6.52
C ALA A 19 2.37 -7.35 -7.86
N GLN A 20 2.11 -6.04 -7.94
CA GLN A 20 1.82 -5.37 -9.22
C GLN A 20 3.01 -5.43 -10.19
N ASP A 21 4.22 -5.17 -9.70
CA ASP A 21 5.44 -5.19 -10.53
C ASP A 21 5.75 -6.62 -11.04
N ARG A 22 5.37 -7.67 -10.30
CA ARG A 22 5.43 -9.08 -10.72
C ARG A 22 4.27 -9.52 -11.63
N GLY A 23 3.23 -8.70 -11.78
CA GLY A 23 2.03 -9.04 -12.55
C GLY A 23 1.06 -9.98 -11.84
N GLU A 24 1.22 -10.22 -10.54
CA GLU A 24 0.33 -11.06 -9.73
C GLU A 24 -1.00 -10.36 -9.43
N VAL A 25 -0.98 -9.02 -9.41
CA VAL A 25 -2.12 -8.17 -9.07
C VAL A 25 -2.35 -7.13 -10.15
N ALA A 26 -3.62 -6.85 -10.42
CA ALA A 26 -4.03 -5.85 -11.39
C ALA A 26 -3.47 -4.45 -11.09
N ALA A 27 -2.92 -3.79 -12.12
CA ALA A 27 -2.42 -2.42 -12.05
C ALA A 27 -3.28 -1.46 -12.87
N VAL A 28 -3.51 -0.25 -12.36
CA VAL A 28 -4.20 0.80 -13.13
C VAL A 28 -3.29 1.25 -14.27
N GLY A 29 -3.75 1.11 -15.51
CA GLY A 29 -2.99 1.43 -16.72
C GLY A 29 -2.07 0.32 -17.23
N GLY A 30 -1.86 -0.77 -16.47
CA GLY A 30 -1.15 -1.97 -16.91
C GLY A 30 -2.11 -3.13 -17.11
N VAL A 31 -2.17 -3.69 -18.33
CA VAL A 31 -2.90 -4.91 -18.79
C VAL A 31 -4.35 -5.11 -18.28
N SER A 32 -4.91 -4.21 -17.50
CA SER A 32 -6.29 -4.24 -17.00
C SER A 32 -7.23 -3.48 -17.94
N GLY A 33 -6.72 -2.99 -19.08
CA GLY A 33 -7.51 -2.23 -20.06
C GLY A 33 -7.16 -2.45 -21.52
N LYS A 34 -5.97 -2.99 -21.86
CA LYS A 34 -5.63 -3.39 -23.22
C LYS A 34 -4.78 -4.66 -23.20
N THR A 35 -5.32 -5.70 -23.80
CA THR A 35 -4.69 -6.95 -24.19
C THR A 35 -3.34 -6.67 -24.83
N ASN A 36 -2.25 -7.15 -24.20
CA ASN A 36 -0.94 -7.35 -24.83
C ASN A 36 -0.15 -8.38 -23.99
N VAL A 37 -0.76 -9.54 -23.72
CA VAL A 37 -0.03 -10.76 -23.40
C VAL A 37 -0.80 -11.88 -24.09
N HIS A 38 -0.07 -12.70 -24.84
CA HIS A 38 -0.58 -13.76 -25.73
C HIS A 38 -1.82 -14.46 -25.18
N ALA A 39 -2.93 -14.36 -25.94
CA ALA A 39 -3.97 -15.39 -25.94
C ALA A 39 -3.25 -16.73 -26.12
N GLU A 40 -3.54 -17.79 -25.36
CA GLU A 40 -4.87 -18.43 -25.39
C GLU A 40 -5.39 -18.92 -24.01
N ASP A 41 -4.68 -18.68 -22.89
CA ASP A 41 -5.00 -19.32 -21.58
C ASP A 41 -4.80 -18.43 -20.30
N ILE A 42 -4.92 -17.10 -20.35
CA ILE A 42 -4.54 -16.24 -19.20
C ILE A 42 -5.74 -15.82 -18.33
N ASP A 43 -5.81 -16.41 -17.12
CA ASP A 43 -6.58 -15.89 -15.98
C ASP A 43 -6.16 -14.43 -15.69
N LYS A 44 -7.15 -13.55 -15.56
CA LYS A 44 -6.87 -12.14 -15.22
C LYS A 44 -6.19 -12.07 -13.84
N PRO A 45 -5.18 -11.20 -13.65
CA PRO A 45 -4.55 -11.02 -12.35
C PRO A 45 -5.55 -10.51 -11.32
N ALA A 46 -5.38 -10.93 -10.06
CA ALA A 46 -6.34 -10.63 -9.00
C ALA A 46 -6.45 -9.12 -8.73
N THR A 47 -7.66 -8.66 -8.42
CA THR A 47 -7.98 -7.29 -8.05
C THR A 47 -7.91 -7.09 -6.53
N THR A 48 -7.85 -5.84 -6.06
CA THR A 48 -7.91 -5.53 -4.62
C THR A 48 -9.17 -6.10 -3.94
N ALA A 49 -10.30 -6.12 -4.65
CA ALA A 49 -11.57 -6.62 -4.14
C ALA A 49 -11.53 -8.15 -3.95
N GLU A 50 -10.93 -8.88 -4.88
CA GLU A 50 -10.75 -10.34 -4.78
C GLU A 50 -9.78 -10.74 -3.68
N LEU A 51 -8.81 -9.87 -3.37
CA LEU A 51 -7.87 -10.05 -2.26
C LEU A 51 -8.45 -9.62 -0.90
N GLY A 52 -9.64 -9.02 -0.86
CA GLY A 52 -10.24 -8.50 0.37
C GLY A 52 -9.50 -7.32 0.99
N ILE A 53 -8.72 -6.58 0.19
CA ILE A 53 -7.91 -5.45 0.65
C ILE A 53 -8.63 -4.14 0.33
N ASP A 54 -8.76 -3.24 1.32
CA ASP A 54 -9.22 -1.88 1.05
C ASP A 54 -8.12 -1.10 0.32
N ARG A 55 -8.49 -0.47 -0.79
CA ARG A 55 -7.61 0.39 -1.58
C ARG A 55 -7.13 1.61 -0.78
N ARG A 56 -7.89 2.02 0.23
CA ARG A 56 -7.53 3.10 1.15
C ARG A 56 -6.29 2.75 1.96
N ASP A 57 -6.23 1.55 2.53
CA ASP A 57 -5.08 1.10 3.33
C ASP A 57 -3.77 1.13 2.51
N ILE A 58 -3.85 0.69 1.24
CA ILE A 58 -2.71 0.79 0.30
C ILE A 58 -2.32 2.25 0.06
N SER A 59 -3.30 3.15 -0.14
CA SER A 59 -3.02 4.57 -0.38
C SER A 59 -2.46 5.27 0.86
N GLU A 60 -2.91 4.91 2.04
CA GLU A 60 -2.45 5.47 3.31
C GLU A 60 -1.02 4.99 3.61
N GLY A 61 -0.75 3.69 3.43
CA GLY A 61 0.59 3.13 3.52
C GLY A 61 1.60 3.80 2.59
N ARG A 62 1.21 4.13 1.35
CA ARG A 62 2.08 4.88 0.42
C ARG A 62 2.43 6.27 0.94
N LYS A 63 1.43 7.02 1.43
CA LYS A 63 1.66 8.36 1.98
C LYS A 63 2.54 8.30 3.22
N LEU A 64 2.33 7.31 4.09
CA LEU A 64 3.18 7.10 5.26
C LEU A 64 4.62 6.80 4.86
N LYS A 65 4.83 5.95 3.85
CA LYS A 65 6.16 5.66 3.31
C LYS A 65 6.83 6.91 2.76
N GLU A 66 6.16 7.64 1.88
CA GLU A 66 6.68 8.90 1.31
C GLU A 66 7.04 9.91 2.39
N THR A 67 6.20 10.00 3.42
CA THR A 67 6.40 10.88 4.57
C THR A 67 7.63 10.47 5.39
N GLU A 68 7.82 9.18 5.68
CA GLU A 68 8.99 8.67 6.42
C GLU A 68 10.28 8.73 5.59
N GLU A 69 10.21 8.55 4.26
CA GLU A 69 11.35 8.73 3.36
C GLU A 69 11.78 10.20 3.26
N ALA A 70 10.81 11.12 3.25
CA ALA A 70 11.07 12.56 3.22
C ALA A 70 11.60 13.11 4.55
N ASP A 71 11.12 12.59 5.68
CA ASP A 71 11.57 12.96 7.03
C ASP A 71 11.67 11.72 7.94
N PRO A 72 12.84 11.05 7.97
CA PRO A 72 13.03 9.85 8.77
C PRO A 72 12.69 10.05 10.25
N GLY A 73 11.89 9.13 10.79
CA GLY A 73 11.41 9.13 12.15
C GLY A 73 10.24 10.08 12.42
N VAL A 74 9.72 10.80 11.42
CA VAL A 74 8.59 11.72 11.59
C VAL A 74 7.33 11.01 12.09
N ILE A 75 7.10 9.76 11.68
CA ILE A 75 5.95 8.98 12.14
C ILE A 75 6.06 8.76 13.66
N ASN A 76 7.22 8.35 14.15
CA ASN A 76 7.45 8.11 15.58
C ASN A 76 7.37 9.41 16.39
N ARG A 77 7.92 10.51 15.86
CA ARG A 77 7.85 11.82 16.53
C ARG A 77 6.43 12.37 16.56
N GLY A 78 5.67 12.21 15.48
CA GLY A 78 4.26 12.60 15.41
C GLY A 78 3.41 11.84 16.43
N LEU A 79 3.63 10.52 16.54
CA LEU A 79 2.94 9.68 17.51
C LEU A 79 3.23 10.08 18.97
N LEU A 80 4.48 10.42 19.28
CA LEU A 80 4.85 10.87 20.62
C LEU A 80 4.16 12.19 20.99
N LYS A 81 4.02 13.12 20.04
CA LYS A 81 3.32 14.39 20.26
C LYS A 81 1.83 14.20 20.53
N VAL A 82 1.16 13.35 19.75
CA VAL A 82 -0.27 13.03 19.98
C VAL A 82 -0.47 12.34 21.33
N GLY A 83 0.44 11.43 21.71
CA GLY A 83 0.39 10.80 23.04
C GLY A 83 0.56 11.79 24.19
N ALA A 84 1.38 12.83 24.01
CA ALA A 84 1.59 13.88 25.00
C ALA A 84 0.36 14.80 25.16
N GLU A 85 -0.29 15.19 24.05
CA GLU A 85 -1.49 16.04 24.08
C GLU A 85 -2.71 15.35 24.68
N VAL A 86 -2.84 14.03 24.54
CA VAL A 86 -3.98 13.26 25.11
C VAL A 86 -3.84 13.05 26.63
N THR A 87 -2.68 13.37 27.22
CA THR A 87 -2.40 13.16 28.65
C THR A 87 -2.39 14.46 29.47
N THR A 88 -2.73 15.60 28.88
CA THR A 88 -2.79 16.92 29.56
C THR A 88 -4.24 17.41 29.66
#